data_AF-A0A8H8R148-F1
#
_entry.id   AF-A0A8H8R148-F1
#
_cell.length_a   1.000
_cell.length_b   1.000
_cell.length_c   1.000
_cell.angle_alpha   90.00
_cell.angle_beta   90.00
_cell.angle_gamma   90.00
#
_symmetry.space_group_name_H-M   'P 1'
#
loop_
_entity.id
_entity.type
_entity.pdbx_description
1 polymer ?
#
loop_
_entity_poly.entity_id
_entity_poly.type
_entity_poly.pdbx_seq_one_letter_code
_entity_poly.pdbx_strand_id
1 'polypeptide(L)'
;MSEAIPESIPTSADPRSKRPLKKRALSPRSETASHINALFAKPDQEIRLPASTSSSLTHNGPLPPEIVTNVQGSSAGAGSGEFHVYKASRRREYERLRQMDEDVRKEQDGEDWDKEKREREERDREKTRKNREKREKLKKRKGGKGGGEAKGENGTGGGIKPRVQVGSTQAYGGEGNEDNEMKGVEQAGVIIHDDDD
;
A
#
# COMPACT_ATOMS: atom_id res chain seq x y z
N MET A 1 27.32 -50.21 3.64
CA MET A 1 26.41 -49.32 2.90
C MET A 1 25.03 -49.92 3.02
N SER A 2 24.08 -49.24 3.67
CA SER A 2 22.74 -49.78 3.88
C SER A 2 21.95 -49.75 2.57
N GLU A 3 21.48 -50.93 2.17
CA GLU A 3 20.73 -51.17 0.94
C GLU A 3 19.31 -50.60 1.04
N ALA A 4 18.78 -50.08 -0.08
CA ALA A 4 17.43 -49.53 -0.16
C ALA A 4 16.40 -50.67 -0.27
N ILE A 5 15.98 -51.19 0.89
CA ILE A 5 14.94 -52.20 1.02
C ILE A 5 13.57 -51.49 0.93
N PRO A 6 12.53 -52.04 0.27
CA PRO A 6 11.22 -51.39 0.10
C PRO A 6 10.50 -51.03 1.42
N GLU A 7 10.92 -51.58 2.54
CA GLU A 7 10.39 -51.26 3.87
C GLU A 7 11.10 -50.07 4.57
N SER A 8 12.20 -49.57 4.00
CA SER A 8 12.95 -48.43 4.56
C SER A 8 12.58 -47.10 3.91
N ILE A 9 11.31 -46.92 3.53
CA ILE A 9 10.83 -45.58 3.16
C ILE A 9 10.90 -44.75 4.44
N PRO A 10 11.65 -43.64 4.47
CA PRO A 10 11.68 -42.79 5.66
C PRO A 10 10.23 -42.38 5.96
N THR A 11 9.80 -42.51 7.21
CA THR A 11 8.42 -42.22 7.65
C THR A 11 7.94 -40.79 7.33
N SER A 12 8.85 -39.92 6.90
CA SER A 12 8.59 -38.58 6.34
C SER A 12 8.03 -38.59 4.91
N ALA A 13 8.17 -39.68 4.15
CA ALA A 13 7.77 -39.82 2.75
C ALA A 13 6.57 -40.78 2.55
N ASP A 14 6.03 -41.37 3.61
CA ASP A 14 4.86 -42.25 3.54
C ASP A 14 3.55 -41.44 3.38
N PRO A 15 2.77 -41.62 2.30
CA PRO A 15 1.50 -40.92 2.09
C PRO A 15 0.39 -41.32 3.07
N ARG A 16 0.53 -42.44 3.79
CA ARG A 16 -0.41 -42.88 4.85
C ARG A 16 -0.12 -42.22 6.19
N SER A 17 1.08 -41.70 6.38
CA SER A 17 1.50 -40.98 7.58
C SER A 17 0.81 -39.62 7.64
N LYS A 18 -0.08 -39.43 8.61
CA LYS A 18 -0.76 -38.15 8.91
C LYS A 18 0.14 -37.16 9.65
N ARG A 19 1.46 -37.32 9.55
CA ARG A 19 2.39 -36.39 10.21
C ARG A 19 2.23 -35.01 9.57
N PRO A 20 2.21 -33.93 10.37
CA PRO A 20 2.17 -32.58 9.82
C PRO A 20 3.46 -32.35 9.02
N LEU A 21 3.34 -32.35 7.69
CA LEU A 21 4.44 -31.95 6.82
C LEU A 21 4.69 -30.46 7.03
N LYS A 22 5.98 -30.06 7.07
CA LYS A 22 6.35 -28.65 7.06
C LYS A 22 5.76 -28.03 5.80
N LYS A 23 4.71 -27.23 5.95
CA LYS A 23 4.11 -26.47 4.85
C LYS A 23 5.23 -25.62 4.25
N ARG A 24 5.58 -25.86 2.99
CA ARG A 24 6.48 -24.97 2.26
C ARG A 24 5.84 -23.58 2.28
N ALA A 25 6.61 -22.55 2.62
CA ALA A 25 6.13 -21.17 2.44
C ALA A 25 5.90 -20.98 0.92
N LEU A 26 4.64 -20.88 0.51
CA LEU A 26 4.32 -20.62 -0.90
C LEU A 26 4.86 -19.23 -1.25
N SER A 27 5.56 -19.14 -2.37
CA SER A 27 5.87 -17.85 -2.99
C SER A 27 4.55 -17.10 -3.27
N PRO A 28 4.52 -15.76 -3.19
CA PRO A 28 3.33 -14.97 -3.57
C PRO A 28 2.78 -15.35 -4.95
N ARG A 29 3.67 -15.72 -5.88
CA ARG A 29 3.29 -16.18 -7.23
C ARG A 29 2.64 -17.57 -7.23
N SER A 30 3.03 -18.44 -6.30
CA SER A 30 2.43 -19.77 -6.13
C SER A 30 1.05 -19.68 -5.49
N GLU A 31 0.84 -18.74 -4.57
CA GLU A 31 -0.46 -18.50 -3.94
C GLU A 31 -1.47 -17.94 -4.93
N THR A 32 -1.08 -16.93 -5.72
CA THR A 32 -1.93 -16.38 -6.79
C THR A 32 -2.25 -17.43 -7.85
N ALA A 33 -1.26 -18.23 -8.27
CA ALA A 33 -1.49 -19.33 -9.21
C ALA A 33 -2.50 -20.36 -8.66
N SER A 34 -2.42 -20.72 -7.38
CA SER A 34 -3.39 -21.62 -6.74
C SER A 34 -4.80 -21.01 -6.71
N HIS A 35 -4.92 -19.72 -6.42
CA HIS A 35 -6.21 -19.00 -6.45
C HIS A 35 -6.80 -18.97 -7.86
N ILE A 36 -5.98 -18.66 -8.86
CA ILE A 36 -6.38 -18.65 -10.28
C ILE A 36 -6.85 -20.03 -10.73
N ASN A 37 -6.11 -21.10 -10.39
CA ASN A 37 -6.51 -22.47 -10.70
C ASN A 37 -7.85 -22.85 -10.05
N ALA A 38 -8.12 -22.38 -8.82
CA ALA A 38 -9.40 -22.60 -8.16
C ALA A 38 -10.56 -21.87 -8.85
N LEU A 39 -10.34 -20.65 -9.35
CA LEU A 39 -11.32 -19.91 -10.14
C LEU A 39 -11.60 -20.60 -11.49
N PHE A 40 -10.56 -21.11 -12.15
CA PHE A 40 -10.72 -21.82 -13.43
C PHE A 40 -11.37 -23.20 -13.30
N ALA A 41 -11.43 -23.79 -12.11
CA ALA A 41 -12.13 -25.06 -11.92
C ALA A 41 -13.65 -24.95 -12.19
N LYS A 42 -14.22 -23.74 -12.06
CA LYS A 42 -15.65 -23.46 -12.30
C LYS A 42 -15.82 -22.10 -13.02
N PRO A 43 -15.57 -22.04 -14.34
CA PRO A 43 -15.61 -20.78 -15.08
C PRO A 43 -17.01 -20.16 -15.15
N ASP A 44 -18.07 -20.97 -15.06
CA ASP A 44 -19.47 -20.50 -15.12
C ASP A 44 -19.99 -19.92 -13.79
N GLN A 45 -19.18 -19.97 -12.72
CA GLN A 45 -19.60 -19.47 -11.41
C GLN A 45 -19.57 -17.93 -11.38
N GLU A 46 -20.71 -17.31 -11.06
CA GLU A 46 -20.79 -15.87 -10.85
C GLU A 46 -19.90 -15.42 -9.66
N ILE A 47 -18.93 -14.56 -9.94
CA ILE A 47 -18.05 -13.98 -8.92
C ILE A 47 -18.70 -12.72 -8.36
N ARG A 48 -19.18 -12.80 -7.12
CA ARG A 48 -19.68 -11.63 -6.38
C ARG A 48 -18.51 -10.82 -5.83
N LEU A 49 -18.15 -9.75 -6.53
CA LEU A 49 -17.22 -8.77 -5.98
C LEU A 49 -17.91 -8.02 -4.84
N PRO A 50 -17.22 -7.75 -3.72
CA PRO A 50 -17.80 -6.93 -2.67
C PRO A 50 -18.14 -5.56 -3.25
N ALA A 51 -19.36 -5.07 -2.99
CA ALA A 51 -19.72 -3.70 -3.30
C ALA A 51 -18.77 -2.75 -2.56
N SER A 52 -18.54 -1.55 -3.12
CA SER A 52 -17.68 -0.54 -2.51
C SER A 52 -18.06 -0.37 -1.03
N THR A 53 -17.08 -0.54 -0.14
CA THR A 53 -17.25 -0.42 1.31
C THR A 53 -17.68 0.98 1.73
N SER A 54 -17.66 1.95 0.81
CA SER A 54 -18.08 3.32 1.04
C SER A 54 -19.58 3.45 1.39
N SER A 55 -20.44 2.56 0.90
CA SER A 55 -21.90 2.68 1.13
C SER A 55 -22.37 2.13 2.48
N SER A 56 -21.52 1.41 3.23
CA SER A 56 -21.88 0.97 4.59
C SER A 56 -21.50 1.96 5.68
N LEU A 57 -20.87 3.09 5.32
CA LEU A 57 -20.35 4.07 6.27
C LEU A 57 -21.39 5.13 6.69
N THR A 58 -22.55 5.18 6.04
CA THR A 58 -23.64 6.07 6.44
C THR A 58 -24.34 5.49 7.67
N HIS A 59 -23.77 5.77 8.84
CA HIS A 59 -24.27 5.35 10.16
C HIS A 59 -24.24 3.83 10.42
N ASN A 60 -23.15 3.36 11.05
CA ASN A 60 -22.99 1.98 11.49
C ASN A 60 -23.88 1.58 12.69
N GLY A 61 -24.83 2.44 13.09
CA GLY A 61 -25.72 2.21 14.23
C GLY A 61 -27.19 2.20 13.80
N PRO A 62 -28.04 1.36 14.42
CA PRO A 62 -29.47 1.49 14.25
C PRO A 62 -29.92 2.86 14.75
N LEU A 63 -30.76 3.53 13.96
CA LEU A 63 -31.38 4.78 14.37
C LEU A 63 -32.11 4.57 15.70
N PRO A 64 -32.11 5.58 16.60
CA PRO A 64 -32.89 5.49 17.82
C PRO A 64 -34.37 5.30 17.46
N PRO A 65 -35.08 4.36 18.12
CA PRO A 65 -36.50 4.12 17.84
C PRO A 65 -37.32 5.37 18.16
N GLU A 66 -38.24 5.74 17.27
CA GLU A 66 -39.10 6.92 17.45
C GLU A 66 -40.09 6.77 18.61
N ILE A 67 -40.62 5.56 18.82
CA ILE A 67 -41.60 5.27 19.85
C ILE A 67 -41.06 4.18 20.78
N VAL A 68 -40.93 4.52 22.06
CA VAL A 68 -40.64 3.56 23.12
C VAL A 68 -41.98 3.17 23.76
N THR A 69 -42.40 1.92 23.59
CA THR A 69 -43.73 1.45 24.02
C THR A 69 -43.79 1.04 25.48
N ASN A 70 -42.64 0.86 26.14
CA ASN A 70 -42.51 0.31 27.49
C ASN A 70 -42.15 1.36 28.55
N VAL A 71 -42.66 2.60 28.40
CA VAL A 71 -42.39 3.69 29.35
C VAL A 71 -43.29 3.54 30.58
N GLN A 72 -42.67 3.29 31.74
CA GLN A 72 -43.36 3.28 33.03
C GLN A 72 -43.67 4.73 33.46
N GLY A 73 -44.74 4.95 34.23
CA GLY A 73 -45.19 6.29 34.63
C GLY A 73 -44.12 7.09 35.37
N SER A 74 -44.13 8.42 35.23
CA SER A 74 -43.06 9.31 35.70
C SER A 74 -42.82 9.32 37.22
N SER A 75 -43.82 8.92 38.01
CA SER A 75 -43.73 8.80 39.48
C SER A 75 -43.45 7.38 39.96
N ALA A 76 -43.36 6.41 39.04
CA ALA A 76 -43.11 5.02 39.41
C ALA A 76 -41.63 4.82 39.75
N GLY A 77 -41.35 4.00 40.77
CA GLY A 77 -39.99 3.74 41.24
C GLY A 77 -39.12 2.96 40.24
N ALA A 78 -37.81 2.92 40.49
CA ALA A 78 -36.86 2.20 39.64
C ALA A 78 -37.14 0.69 39.67
N GLY A 79 -37.43 0.11 38.50
CA GLY A 79 -37.58 -1.34 38.34
C GLY A 79 -36.23 -2.07 38.28
N SER A 80 -36.23 -3.39 38.44
CA SER A 80 -35.01 -4.22 38.38
C SER A 80 -34.33 -4.21 37.00
N GLY A 81 -35.07 -3.93 35.93
CA GLY A 81 -34.55 -3.83 34.57
C GLY A 81 -34.00 -2.44 34.18
N GLU A 82 -34.27 -1.40 34.98
CA GLU A 82 -33.95 0.00 34.63
C GLU A 82 -32.45 0.22 34.48
N PHE A 83 -31.64 -0.44 35.32
CA PHE A 83 -30.18 -0.39 35.22
C PHE A 83 -29.66 -0.87 33.86
N HIS A 84 -30.23 -1.94 33.32
CA HIS A 84 -29.80 -2.48 32.03
C HIS A 84 -30.25 -1.61 30.86
N VAL A 85 -31.44 -1.01 30.95
CA VAL A 85 -31.91 -0.02 29.99
C VAL A 85 -30.96 1.18 29.94
N TYR A 86 -30.58 1.72 31.09
CA TYR A 86 -29.61 2.80 31.20
C TYR A 86 -28.23 2.43 30.63
N LYS A 87 -27.72 1.24 30.98
CA LYS A 87 -26.42 0.76 30.49
C LYS A 87 -26.42 0.65 28.96
N ALA A 88 -27.50 0.14 28.37
CA ALA A 88 -27.65 0.04 26.92
C ALA A 88 -27.78 1.40 26.24
N SER A 89 -28.61 2.30 26.79
CA SER A 89 -28.80 3.65 26.22
C SER A 89 -27.51 4.48 26.30
N ARG A 90 -26.82 4.48 27.45
CA ARG A 90 -25.54 5.17 27.61
C ARG A 90 -24.47 4.63 26.65
N ARG A 91 -24.42 3.32 26.43
CA ARG A 91 -23.48 2.72 25.47
C ARG A 91 -23.76 3.18 24.04
N ARG A 92 -25.03 3.14 23.61
CA ARG A 92 -25.44 3.63 22.28
C ARG A 92 -25.10 5.12 22.11
N GLU A 93 -25.29 5.92 23.15
CA GLU A 93 -25.00 7.35 23.11
C GLU A 93 -23.51 7.64 23.01
N TYR A 94 -22.66 6.93 23.76
CA TYR A 94 -21.20 7.06 23.63
C TYR A 94 -20.70 6.60 22.27
N GLU A 95 -21.25 5.52 21.72
CA GLU A 95 -20.93 5.07 20.36
C GLU A 95 -21.37 6.12 19.32
N ARG A 96 -22.53 6.75 19.49
CA ARG A 96 -23.02 7.84 18.62
C ARG A 96 -22.11 9.07 18.66
N LEU A 97 -21.79 9.57 19.85
CA LEU A 97 -20.92 10.74 20.03
C LEU A 97 -19.52 10.48 19.44
N ARG A 98 -18.96 9.30 19.74
CA ARG A 98 -17.66 8.90 19.20
C ARG A 98 -17.66 8.85 17.67
N GLN A 99 -18.71 8.31 17.05
CA GLN A 99 -18.82 8.28 15.59
C GLN A 99 -18.88 9.69 15.00
N MET A 100 -19.67 10.60 15.60
CA MET A 100 -19.74 11.99 15.17
C MET A 100 -18.38 12.69 15.27
N ASP A 101 -17.67 12.52 16.38
CA ASP A 101 -16.34 13.10 16.58
C ASP A 101 -15.32 12.52 15.58
N GLU A 102 -15.36 11.21 15.32
CA GLU A 102 -14.51 10.55 14.32
C GLU A 102 -14.79 11.03 12.90
N ASP A 103 -16.04 11.29 12.55
CA ASP A 103 -16.42 11.76 11.21
C ASP A 103 -16.04 13.23 10.99
N VAL A 104 -16.27 14.10 11.98
CA VAL A 104 -15.79 15.49 11.95
C VAL A 104 -14.27 15.54 11.78
N ARG A 105 -13.55 14.69 12.52
CA ARG A 105 -12.08 14.61 12.39
C ARG A 105 -11.66 14.16 11.00
N LYS A 106 -12.29 13.13 10.43
CA LYS A 106 -11.97 12.67 9.06
C LYS A 106 -12.26 13.73 8.01
N GLU A 107 -13.34 14.49 8.17
CA GLU A 107 -13.69 15.59 7.27
C GLU A 107 -12.62 16.68 7.32
N GLN A 108 -12.23 17.13 8.51
CA GLN A 108 -11.16 18.11 8.70
C GLN A 108 -9.82 17.63 8.12
N ASP A 109 -9.41 16.41 8.48
CA ASP A 109 -8.17 15.79 7.98
C ASP A 109 -8.20 15.66 6.44
N GLY A 110 -9.36 15.35 5.86
CA GLY A 110 -9.58 15.24 4.43
C GLY A 110 -9.50 16.59 3.71
N GLU A 111 -10.15 17.62 4.25
CA GLU A 111 -10.07 18.98 3.70
C GLU A 111 -8.64 19.52 3.71
N ASP A 112 -7.92 19.31 4.80
CA ASP A 112 -6.55 19.80 4.95
C ASP A 112 -5.59 19.06 4.02
N TRP A 113 -5.78 17.74 3.85
CA TRP A 113 -5.07 16.97 2.86
C TRP A 113 -5.32 17.47 1.43
N ASP A 114 -6.58 17.74 1.07
CA ASP A 114 -6.92 18.22 -0.27
C ASP A 114 -6.38 19.63 -0.52
N LYS A 115 -6.39 20.51 0.48
CA LYS A 115 -5.74 21.84 0.43
C LYS A 115 -4.24 21.69 0.18
N GLU A 116 -3.55 20.86 0.96
CA GLU A 116 -2.10 20.66 0.84
C GLU A 116 -1.73 20.05 -0.52
N LYS A 117 -2.50 19.06 -0.96
CA LYS A 117 -2.34 18.42 -2.27
C LYS A 117 -2.50 19.43 -3.41
N ARG A 118 -3.52 20.29 -3.36
CA ARG A 118 -3.75 21.34 -4.35
C ARG A 118 -2.58 22.32 -4.39
N GLU A 119 -2.11 22.77 -3.23
CA GLU A 119 -0.99 23.71 -3.14
C GLU A 119 0.30 23.10 -3.70
N ARG A 120 0.58 21.83 -3.36
CA ARG A 120 1.74 21.10 -3.90
C ARG A 120 1.66 20.99 -5.41
N GLU A 121 0.50 20.63 -5.95
CA GLU A 121 0.29 20.53 -7.39
C GLU A 121 0.45 21.89 -8.09
N GLU A 122 -0.05 22.97 -7.49
CA GLU A 122 0.12 24.34 -8.02
C GLU A 122 1.59 24.76 -8.05
N ARG A 123 2.35 24.53 -6.96
CA ARG A 123 3.79 24.81 -6.92
C ARG A 123 4.55 24.03 -8.01
N ASP A 124 4.19 22.76 -8.23
CA ASP A 124 4.81 21.93 -9.26
C ASP A 124 4.43 22.36 -10.68
N ARG A 125 3.16 22.74 -10.90
CA ARG A 125 2.70 23.32 -12.17
C ARG A 125 3.40 24.64 -12.47
N GLU A 126 3.58 25.51 -11.48
CA GLU A 126 4.30 26.78 -11.66
C GLU A 126 5.78 26.59 -12.00
N LYS A 127 6.48 25.70 -11.29
CA LYS A 127 7.87 25.34 -11.60
C LYS A 127 7.98 24.78 -13.02
N THR A 128 7.05 23.89 -13.38
CA THR A 128 6.99 23.29 -14.72
C THR A 128 6.69 24.33 -15.80
N ARG A 129 5.77 25.27 -15.55
CA ARG A 129 5.43 26.39 -16.45
C ARG A 129 6.63 27.29 -16.69
N LYS A 130 7.27 27.78 -15.61
CA LYS A 130 8.48 28.63 -15.69
C LYS A 130 9.60 27.93 -16.48
N ASN A 131 9.81 26.64 -16.25
CA ASN A 131 10.82 25.86 -16.98
C ASN A 131 10.45 25.64 -18.46
N ARG A 132 9.17 25.42 -18.76
CA ARG A 132 8.66 25.32 -20.14
C ARG A 132 8.85 26.64 -20.90
N GLU A 133 8.44 27.75 -20.30
CA GLU A 133 8.62 29.10 -20.87
C GLU A 133 10.10 29.42 -21.15
N LYS A 134 11.01 29.09 -20.22
CA LYS A 134 12.46 29.23 -20.43
C LYS A 134 12.95 28.43 -21.63
N ARG A 135 12.51 27.17 -21.76
CA ARG A 135 12.86 26.30 -22.91
C ARG A 135 12.30 26.83 -24.22
N GLU A 136 11.06 27.30 -24.24
CA GLU A 136 10.44 27.89 -25.42
C GLU A 136 11.11 29.19 -25.86
N LYS A 137 11.46 30.07 -24.92
CA LYS A 137 12.22 31.29 -25.21
C LYS A 137 13.59 30.96 -25.81
N LEU A 138 14.28 29.95 -25.27
CA LEU A 138 15.55 29.48 -25.84
C LEU A 138 15.37 28.88 -27.24
N LYS A 139 14.33 28.06 -27.46
CA LYS A 139 13.98 27.52 -28.78
C LYS A 139 13.67 28.63 -29.79
N LYS A 140 12.88 29.65 -29.42
CA LYS A 140 12.58 30.81 -30.28
C LYS A 140 13.84 31.60 -30.63
N ARG A 141 14.76 31.82 -29.67
CA ARG A 141 16.06 32.47 -29.93
C ARG A 141 16.98 31.64 -30.83
N LYS A 142 16.96 30.32 -30.71
CA LYS A 142 17.76 29.41 -31.54
C LYS A 142 17.16 29.23 -32.95
N GLY A 143 15.83 29.12 -33.05
CA GLY A 143 15.09 28.99 -34.31
C GLY A 143 15.06 30.29 -35.13
N GLY A 144 15.02 31.46 -34.47
CA GLY A 144 15.13 32.75 -35.15
C GLY A 144 16.53 33.07 -35.69
N LYS A 145 17.56 32.29 -35.30
CA LYS A 145 18.93 32.41 -35.81
C LYS A 145 19.32 31.31 -36.80
N GLY A 146 18.35 30.51 -37.23
CA GLY A 146 18.55 29.35 -38.10
C GLY A 146 17.32 29.03 -38.93
N GLY A 147 16.70 30.05 -39.53
CA GLY A 147 15.83 29.88 -40.68
C GLY A 147 16.68 29.64 -41.92
N GLY A 148 17.20 28.43 -42.04
CA GLY A 148 17.77 27.87 -43.27
C GLY A 148 17.25 26.45 -43.37
N GLU A 149 16.54 26.17 -44.46
CA GLU A 149 15.89 24.89 -44.77
C GLU A 149 16.80 23.68 -44.54
N ALA A 150 16.20 22.60 -44.03
CA ALA A 150 16.53 21.26 -44.49
C ALA A 150 15.33 20.33 -44.25
N LYS A 151 14.55 20.11 -45.32
CA LYS A 151 13.88 18.82 -45.52
C LYS A 151 14.94 17.71 -45.51
N GLY A 152 14.65 16.59 -44.86
CA GLY A 152 15.47 15.38 -44.95
C GLY A 152 14.82 14.23 -44.19
N GLU A 153 14.28 13.28 -44.93
CA GLU A 153 13.62 12.05 -44.47
C GLU A 153 14.58 11.07 -43.77
N ASN A 154 13.97 10.16 -43.00
CA ASN A 154 14.34 8.77 -42.74
C ASN A 154 15.79 8.40 -42.34
N GLY A 155 15.93 7.82 -41.13
CA GLY A 155 17.12 7.07 -40.75
C GLY A 155 17.07 6.56 -39.30
N THR A 156 16.70 5.30 -39.16
CA THR A 156 16.53 4.49 -37.95
C THR A 156 17.80 4.37 -37.08
N GLY A 157 17.61 4.28 -35.75
CA GLY A 157 18.39 3.35 -34.91
C GLY A 157 19.59 3.88 -34.09
N GLY A 158 19.37 4.03 -32.78
CA GLY A 158 20.17 3.39 -31.71
C GLY A 158 21.64 3.80 -31.49
N GLY A 159 21.95 4.32 -30.29
CA GLY A 159 23.34 4.38 -29.82
C GLY A 159 23.54 5.18 -28.53
N ILE A 160 23.16 4.60 -27.39
CA ILE A 160 23.52 5.09 -26.06
C ILE A 160 25.06 5.05 -25.94
N LYS A 161 25.70 6.15 -25.52
CA LYS A 161 27.12 6.14 -25.12
C LYS A 161 27.28 6.38 -23.61
N PRO A 162 28.24 5.68 -22.97
CA PRO A 162 28.18 5.34 -21.55
C PRO A 162 28.86 6.36 -20.63
N ARG A 163 28.51 6.25 -19.35
CA ARG A 163 29.00 7.00 -18.19
C ARG A 163 30.49 6.70 -17.93
N VAL A 164 31.23 7.78 -17.64
CA VAL A 164 32.68 7.83 -17.38
C VAL A 164 33.10 6.95 -16.21
N GLN A 165 34.23 6.25 -16.38
CA GLN A 165 34.89 5.37 -15.43
C GLN A 165 36.18 6.03 -14.92
N VAL A 166 36.29 6.15 -13.59
CA VAL A 166 37.54 6.34 -12.82
C VAL A 166 37.45 5.23 -11.78
N GLY A 167 38.34 4.27 -11.62
CA GLY A 167 39.67 4.01 -12.13
C GLY A 167 40.31 3.19 -11.02
N SER A 168 40.48 1.88 -11.20
CA SER A 168 41.29 1.07 -10.30
C SER A 168 42.01 -0.03 -11.06
N THR A 169 43.29 -0.12 -10.73
CA THR A 169 44.34 -0.90 -11.36
C THR A 169 44.28 -2.37 -10.93
N GLN A 170 44.23 -3.23 -11.95
CA GLN A 170 44.82 -4.56 -12.11
C GLN A 170 45.67 -5.15 -10.97
N ALA A 171 45.36 -6.38 -10.54
CA ALA A 171 46.29 -7.53 -10.50
C ALA A 171 45.60 -8.84 -10.02
N TYR A 172 46.16 -9.96 -10.48
CA TYR A 172 45.71 -11.35 -10.49
C TYR A 172 45.65 -12.08 -9.12
N GLY A 173 44.64 -12.95 -8.97
CA GLY A 173 44.74 -14.38 -8.59
C GLY A 173 45.14 -14.81 -7.16
N GLY A 174 44.36 -15.73 -6.57
CA GLY A 174 44.82 -16.63 -5.50
C GLY A 174 43.75 -16.99 -4.45
N GLU A 175 43.53 -18.29 -4.25
CA GLU A 175 42.56 -18.95 -3.36
C GLU A 175 42.86 -18.79 -1.86
N GLY A 176 41.84 -18.95 -0.99
CA GLY A 176 42.04 -19.34 0.42
C GLY A 176 41.16 -18.64 1.47
N ASN A 177 40.17 -19.40 1.96
CA ASN A 177 39.62 -19.53 3.33
C ASN A 177 39.35 -18.33 4.29
N GLU A 178 38.30 -18.57 5.08
CA GLU A 178 38.01 -18.09 6.45
C GLU A 178 37.32 -16.73 6.67
N ASP A 179 36.04 -16.83 7.04
CA ASP A 179 35.42 -16.29 8.25
C ASP A 179 35.67 -14.81 8.59
N ASN A 180 34.68 -13.94 8.34
CA ASN A 180 34.51 -12.77 9.19
C ASN A 180 33.08 -12.22 9.24
N GLU A 181 32.70 -11.82 10.45
CA GLU A 181 31.37 -11.38 10.89
C GLU A 181 30.82 -10.19 10.09
N MET A 182 29.57 -10.29 9.64
CA MET A 182 28.78 -9.14 9.19
C MET A 182 28.35 -8.29 10.40
N LYS A 183 29.15 -7.28 10.78
CA LYS A 183 28.70 -6.18 11.63
C LYS A 183 27.76 -5.28 10.83
N GLY A 184 26.55 -5.08 11.36
CA GLY A 184 25.50 -4.24 10.77
C GLY A 184 25.98 -2.81 10.55
N VAL A 185 25.82 -2.32 9.32
CA VAL A 185 26.08 -0.92 8.96
C VAL A 185 24.84 -0.11 9.34
N GLU A 186 24.92 0.64 10.43
CA GLU A 186 23.94 1.64 10.81
C GLU A 186 23.87 2.71 9.71
N GLN A 187 22.66 2.92 9.17
CA GLN A 187 22.42 3.93 8.14
C GLN A 187 22.56 5.32 8.77
N ALA A 188 23.49 6.11 8.25
CA ALA A 188 23.67 7.51 8.62
C ALA A 188 22.38 8.30 8.32
N GLY A 189 21.70 8.76 9.38
CA GLY A 189 20.57 9.65 9.28
C GLY A 189 20.97 11.00 8.67
N VAL A 190 20.15 11.50 7.74
CA VAL A 190 20.30 12.84 7.17
C VAL A 190 19.88 13.85 8.24
N ILE A 191 20.85 14.61 8.75
CA ILE A 191 20.60 15.77 9.63
C ILE A 191 20.30 16.95 8.71
N ILE A 192 19.06 17.43 8.73
CA ILE A 192 18.63 18.65 8.02
C ILE A 192 18.80 19.80 9.02
N HIS A 193 19.68 20.75 8.71
CA HIS A 193 19.79 22.01 9.42
C HIS A 193 18.82 23.01 8.79
N ASP A 194 17.81 23.43 9.55
CA ASP A 194 16.95 24.57 9.21
C ASP A 194 17.71 25.85 9.57
N ASP A 195 18.38 26.44 8.57
CA ASP A 195 18.87 27.81 8.64
C ASP A 195 17.81 28.72 7.99
N ASP A 196 16.96 29.34 8.81
CA ASP A 196 16.09 30.44 8.43
C ASP A 196 16.50 31.72 9.22
N ASP A 197 16.87 32.75 8.45
CA ASP A 197 16.98 34.17 8.85
C ASP A 197 15.59 34.80 9.08
#